data_AF-A0A1U9Z2I4-F1
#
_entry.id   AF-A0A1U9Z2I4-F1
#
_cell.length_a   1.000
_cell.length_b   1.000
_cell.length_c   1.000
_cell.angle_alpha   90.00
_cell.angle_beta   90.00
_cell.angle_gamma   90.00
#
_symmetry.space_group_name_H-M   'P 1'
#
loop_
_entity.id
_entity.type
_entity.pdbx_description
1 polymer ?
#
loop_
_entity_poly.entity_id
_entity_poly.type
_entity_poly.pdbx_seq_one_letter_code
_entity_poly.pdbx_strand_id
1 'polypeptide(L)'
;MTRRVYIGNDNGAFRFRVSMPGHDALTAADQHLTIKEGMSPLTPKEIVTAWVAARPSGGPPSTVMINTEKDYGLPPFIVLKASDNTIPGEKTFYARFEPYYDRIRLYNLLGRPLTISAFIFDEVI
;
A
#
# COMPACT_ATOMS: atom_id res chain seq x y z
N MET A 1 -30.30 1.26 7.01
CA MET A 1 -29.45 1.57 5.83
C MET A 1 -28.45 0.45 5.66
N THR A 2 -28.32 -0.13 4.48
CA THR A 2 -27.29 -1.14 4.17
C THR A 2 -25.97 -0.45 3.83
N ARG A 3 -24.87 -0.84 4.48
CA ARG A 3 -23.55 -0.26 4.18
C ARG A 3 -23.09 -0.74 2.81
N ARG A 4 -22.82 0.21 1.90
CA ARG A 4 -22.31 -0.08 0.55
C ARG A 4 -20.79 -0.27 0.53
N VAL A 5 -20.09 0.42 1.43
CA VAL A 5 -18.63 0.39 1.56
C VAL A 5 -18.29 0.15 3.03
N TYR A 6 -17.33 -0.72 3.30
CA TYR A 6 -16.77 -0.96 4.61
C TYR A 6 -15.24 -0.89 4.55
N ILE A 7 -14.66 -0.04 5.40
CA ILE A 7 -13.22 0.07 5.62
C ILE A 7 -13.02 0.07 7.14
N GLY A 8 -12.49 -1.00 7.71
CA GLY A 8 -12.37 -1.09 9.16
C GLY A 8 -11.92 -2.44 9.69
N ASN A 9 -11.79 -2.54 11.01
CA ASN A 9 -11.46 -3.77 11.71
C ASN A 9 -12.72 -4.60 11.98
N ASP A 10 -12.74 -5.84 11.53
CA ASP A 10 -13.79 -6.83 11.80
C ASP A 10 -13.17 -8.05 12.49
N ASN A 11 -13.47 -8.22 13.78
CA ASN A 11 -12.95 -9.30 14.62
C ASN A 11 -11.43 -9.51 14.52
N GLY A 12 -10.65 -8.42 14.51
CA GLY A 12 -9.19 -8.47 14.46
C GLY A 12 -8.60 -8.41 13.05
N ALA A 13 -9.41 -8.57 11.99
CA ALA A 13 -8.95 -8.46 10.61
C ALA A 13 -9.38 -7.11 10.01
N PHE A 14 -8.43 -6.37 9.40
CA PHE A 14 -8.78 -5.18 8.62
C PHE A 14 -9.41 -5.61 7.29
N ARG A 15 -10.61 -5.11 6.96
CA ARG A 15 -11.35 -5.45 5.74
C ARG A 15 -11.63 -4.20 4.92
N PHE A 16 -11.53 -4.34 3.60
CA PHE A 16 -11.96 -3.37 2.60
C PHE A 16 -12.97 -4.04 1.68
N ARG A 17 -14.24 -3.66 1.81
CA ARG A 17 -15.35 -4.32 1.11
C ARG A 17 -16.28 -3.31 0.46
N VAL A 18 -16.76 -3.65 -0.73
CA VAL A 18 -17.85 -2.95 -1.42
C VAL A 18 -18.90 -4.00 -1.80
N SER A 19 -20.14 -3.79 -1.38
CA SER A 19 -21.23 -4.75 -1.64
C SER A 19 -21.94 -4.50 -2.97
N MET A 20 -22.69 -5.48 -3.45
CA MET A 20 -23.75 -5.31 -4.46
C MET A 20 -25.01 -4.67 -3.84
N PRO A 21 -25.86 -3.97 -4.62
CA PRO A 21 -27.06 -3.33 -4.09
C PRO A 21 -27.94 -4.33 -3.32
N GLY A 22 -28.50 -3.90 -2.19
CA GLY A 22 -29.33 -4.77 -1.33
C GLY A 22 -28.55 -5.57 -0.28
N HIS A 23 -27.22 -5.61 -0.33
CA HIS A 23 -26.37 -6.34 0.63
C HIS A 23 -25.55 -5.40 1.53
N ASP A 24 -25.30 -5.79 2.77
CA ASP A 24 -24.45 -5.05 3.71
C ASP A 24 -22.98 -5.48 3.58
N ALA A 25 -22.09 -4.53 3.32
CA ALA A 25 -20.67 -4.80 3.04
C ALA A 25 -19.91 -5.50 4.18
N LEU A 26 -20.37 -5.41 5.43
CA LEU A 26 -19.69 -6.10 6.54
C LEU A 26 -20.08 -7.58 6.62
N THR A 27 -21.36 -7.89 6.43
CA THR A 27 -21.91 -9.23 6.71
C THR A 27 -22.26 -10.05 5.45
N ALA A 28 -22.24 -9.44 4.27
CA ALA A 28 -22.53 -10.14 3.03
C ALA A 28 -21.50 -11.24 2.74
N ALA A 29 -22.00 -12.35 2.18
CA ALA A 29 -21.14 -13.39 1.63
C ALA A 29 -20.35 -12.86 0.43
N ASP A 30 -19.16 -13.43 0.22
CA ASP A 30 -18.20 -12.98 -0.80
C ASP A 30 -18.76 -12.82 -2.21
N GLN A 31 -19.70 -13.67 -2.62
CA GLN A 31 -20.35 -13.61 -3.93
C GLN A 31 -21.22 -12.36 -4.15
N HIS A 32 -21.58 -11.66 -3.07
CA HIS A 32 -22.35 -10.41 -3.09
C HIS A 32 -21.46 -9.18 -2.84
N LEU A 33 -20.14 -9.36 -2.84
CA LEU A 33 -19.15 -8.30 -2.75
C LEU A 33 -18.55 -8.05 -4.13
N THR A 34 -18.61 -6.80 -4.60
CA THR A 34 -17.94 -6.38 -5.84
C THR A 34 -16.44 -6.16 -5.61
N ILE A 35 -16.08 -5.81 -4.38
CA ILE A 35 -14.71 -5.64 -3.92
C ILE A 35 -14.61 -6.27 -2.54
N LYS A 36 -13.63 -7.12 -2.31
CA LYS A 36 -13.31 -7.70 -1.00
C LYS A 36 -11.81 -7.92 -0.85
N GLU A 37 -11.36 -8.05 0.39
CA GLU A 37 -10.01 -8.49 0.69
C GLU A 37 -9.67 -9.81 -0.03
N GLY A 38 -8.42 -9.99 -0.44
CA GLY A 38 -7.96 -11.21 -1.08
C GLY A 38 -8.35 -11.36 -2.56
N MET A 39 -9.06 -10.40 -3.17
CA MET A 39 -9.25 -10.38 -4.62
C MET A 39 -7.95 -10.00 -5.34
N SER A 40 -7.75 -10.49 -6.56
CA SER A 40 -6.81 -9.84 -7.50
C SER A 40 -7.57 -8.70 -8.18
N PRO A 41 -7.00 -7.48 -8.29
CA PRO A 41 -5.63 -7.07 -7.95
C PRO A 41 -5.45 -6.51 -6.52
N LEU A 42 -6.41 -6.67 -5.59
CA LEU A 42 -6.32 -6.17 -4.21
C LEU A 42 -5.41 -6.96 -3.26
N THR A 43 -4.81 -8.06 -3.73
CA THR A 43 -3.85 -8.84 -2.97
C THR A 43 -2.46 -8.42 -3.43
N PRO A 44 -1.60 -7.88 -2.53
CA PRO A 44 -0.26 -7.48 -2.91
C PRO A 44 0.49 -8.69 -3.47
N LYS A 45 1.12 -8.52 -4.63
CA LYS A 45 1.99 -9.53 -5.25
C LYS A 45 3.32 -9.64 -4.54
N GLU A 46 3.71 -8.58 -3.86
CA GLU A 46 4.90 -8.46 -3.05
C GLU A 46 4.68 -7.39 -1.98
N ILE A 47 5.26 -7.61 -0.79
CA ILE A 47 5.26 -6.65 0.31
C ILE A 47 6.70 -6.49 0.75
N VAL A 48 7.24 -5.29 0.57
CA VAL A 48 8.59 -4.95 1.02
C VAL A 48 8.51 -4.00 2.21
N THR A 49 9.39 -4.17 3.19
CA THR A 49 9.46 -3.29 4.36
C THR A 49 10.91 -2.91 4.61
N ALA A 50 11.17 -1.62 4.77
CA ALA A 50 12.51 -1.13 5.10
C ALA A 50 12.47 0.00 6.11
N TRP A 51 13.52 0.05 6.94
CA TRP A 51 13.83 1.19 7.76
C TRP A 51 14.55 2.24 6.92
N VAL A 52 14.04 3.47 6.91
CA VAL A 52 14.62 4.61 6.20
C VAL A 52 15.02 5.66 7.23
N ALA A 53 16.29 6.06 7.21
CA ALA A 53 16.84 7.03 8.15
C ALA A 53 16.09 8.37 8.10
N ALA A 54 16.24 9.17 9.16
CA ALA A 54 15.78 10.55 9.18
C ALA A 54 16.44 11.36 8.06
N ARG A 55 15.72 12.31 7.49
CA ARG A 55 16.28 13.34 6.63
C ARG A 55 17.23 14.24 7.45
N PRO A 56 18.48 14.47 6.99
CA PRO A 56 19.35 15.46 7.61
C PRO A 56 18.73 16.86 7.52
N SER A 57 18.93 17.69 8.55
CA SER A 57 18.42 19.07 8.55
C SER A 57 18.93 19.83 7.32
N GLY A 58 18.01 20.31 6.47
CA GLY A 58 18.34 20.99 5.21
C GLY A 58 18.95 20.11 4.11
N GLY A 59 19.16 18.82 4.35
CA GLY A 59 19.76 17.87 3.40
C GLY A 59 18.76 17.30 2.39
N PRO A 60 19.22 16.46 1.44
CA PRO A 60 18.33 15.70 0.57
C PRO A 60 17.52 14.64 1.36
N PRO A 61 16.42 14.11 0.80
CA PRO A 61 15.70 12.98 1.40
C PRO A 61 16.62 11.79 1.67
N SER A 62 16.40 11.12 2.80
CA SER A 62 17.02 9.82 3.07
C SER A 62 16.32 8.76 2.24
N THR A 63 17.08 7.82 1.66
CA THR A 63 16.51 6.82 0.76
C THR A 63 17.03 5.42 1.02
N VAL A 64 16.22 4.43 0.68
CA VAL A 64 16.61 3.01 0.61
C VAL A 64 16.11 2.44 -0.70
N MET A 65 16.93 1.65 -1.36
CA MET A 65 16.55 0.92 -2.57
C MET A 65 16.31 -0.54 -2.22
N ILE A 66 15.23 -1.10 -2.76
CA ILE A 66 14.83 -2.49 -2.58
C ILE A 66 14.65 -3.08 -3.98
N ASN A 67 15.25 -4.24 -4.23
CA ASN A 67 14.98 -5.01 -5.43
C ASN A 67 13.62 -5.69 -5.29
N THR A 68 12.80 -5.64 -6.32
CA THR A 68 11.59 -6.45 -6.36
C THR A 68 11.93 -7.88 -6.75
N GLU A 69 11.17 -8.84 -6.24
CA GLU A 69 11.37 -10.27 -6.56
C GLU A 69 10.79 -10.64 -7.94
N LYS A 70 10.07 -9.71 -8.57
CA LYS A 70 9.36 -9.89 -9.84
C LYS A 70 9.64 -8.77 -10.82
N ASP A 71 9.60 -9.13 -12.09
CA ASP A 71 9.44 -8.21 -13.22
C ASP A 71 7.94 -7.91 -13.38
N TYR A 72 7.58 -6.64 -13.34
CA TYR A 72 6.19 -6.20 -13.42
C TYR A 72 5.74 -5.88 -14.86
N GLY A 73 6.64 -5.81 -15.85
CA GLY A 73 6.36 -5.51 -17.26
C GLY A 73 5.81 -4.09 -17.56
N LEU A 74 5.04 -3.53 -16.63
CA LEU A 74 4.54 -2.16 -16.55
C LEU A 74 4.76 -1.64 -15.12
N PRO A 75 4.76 -0.30 -14.90
CA PRO A 75 4.86 0.24 -13.55
C PRO A 75 3.72 -0.31 -12.65
N PRO A 76 4.03 -0.95 -11.52
CA PRO A 76 3.01 -1.50 -10.64
C PRO A 76 2.31 -0.40 -9.84
N PHE A 77 1.12 -0.71 -9.33
CA PHE A 77 0.45 0.12 -8.33
C PHE A 77 1.06 -0.14 -6.95
N ILE A 78 1.42 0.93 -6.22
CA ILE A 78 2.11 0.83 -4.92
C ILE A 78 1.34 1.59 -3.85
N VAL A 79 0.95 0.89 -2.78
CA VAL A 79 0.40 1.50 -1.56
C VAL A 79 1.46 1.54 -0.48
N LEU A 80 1.58 2.67 0.21
CA LEU A 80 2.60 2.87 1.25
C LEU A 80 1.96 2.98 2.63
N LYS A 81 2.65 2.42 3.63
CA LYS A 81 2.30 2.54 5.05
C LYS A 81 3.56 2.78 5.87
N ALA A 82 3.52 3.78 6.75
CA ALA A 82 4.55 3.96 7.77
C ALA A 82 4.15 3.25 9.09
N SER A 83 5.12 2.76 9.84
CA SER A 83 4.92 2.15 11.16
C SER A 83 4.32 3.08 12.21
N ASP A 84 4.50 4.40 12.04
CA ASP A 84 4.02 5.43 12.96
C ASP A 84 2.68 6.06 12.51
N ASN A 85 2.01 5.49 11.51
CA ASN A 85 0.79 6.00 10.88
C ASN A 85 0.94 7.37 10.20
N THR A 86 2.16 7.83 9.91
CA THR A 86 2.33 9.00 9.05
C THR A 86 1.72 8.73 7.68
N ILE A 87 1.07 9.74 7.11
CA ILE A 87 0.45 9.67 5.78
C ILE A 87 1.52 9.88 4.70
N PRO A 88 1.58 9.03 3.65
CA PRO A 88 2.48 9.22 2.52
C PRO A 88 2.20 10.53 1.77
N GLY A 89 3.24 11.14 1.21
CA GLY A 89 3.15 12.39 0.47
C GLY A 89 4.52 12.97 0.13
N GLU A 90 4.56 13.89 -0.82
CA GLU A 90 5.79 14.49 -1.34
C GLU A 90 6.65 15.16 -0.24
N LYS A 91 6.01 15.67 0.83
CA LYS A 91 6.68 16.31 1.97
C LYS A 91 6.92 15.39 3.17
N THR A 92 6.45 14.15 3.13
CA THR A 92 6.57 13.19 4.24
C THR A 92 7.45 12.01 3.83
N PHE A 93 6.87 11.04 3.14
CA PHE A 93 7.56 9.92 2.55
C PHE A 93 6.79 9.44 1.32
N TYR A 94 7.52 8.93 0.34
CA TYR A 94 6.95 8.40 -0.89
C TYR A 94 7.84 7.31 -1.45
N ALA A 95 7.40 6.66 -2.52
CA ALA A 95 8.16 5.65 -3.23
C ALA A 95 8.22 6.01 -4.71
N ARG A 96 9.29 5.55 -5.37
CA ARG A 96 9.43 5.59 -6.81
C ARG A 96 9.82 4.19 -7.30
N PHE A 97 9.11 3.71 -8.32
CA PHE A 97 9.50 2.53 -9.07
C PHE A 97 10.53 2.91 -10.14
N GLU A 98 11.61 2.15 -10.23
CA GLU A 98 12.66 2.26 -11.24
C GLU A 98 12.54 1.06 -12.19
N PRO A 99 11.79 1.18 -13.29
CA PRO A 99 11.41 0.05 -14.14
C PRO A 99 12.59 -0.63 -14.83
N TYR A 100 13.67 0.11 -15.11
CA TYR A 100 14.87 -0.47 -15.74
C TYR A 100 15.65 -1.44 -14.85
N TYR A 101 15.40 -1.38 -13.54
CA TYR A 101 16.16 -2.16 -12.56
C TYR A 101 15.28 -3.07 -11.71
N ASP A 102 13.96 -3.02 -11.89
CA ASP A 102 12.97 -3.68 -11.03
C ASP A 102 13.24 -3.35 -9.55
N ARG A 103 13.28 -2.04 -9.26
CA ARG A 103 13.56 -1.54 -7.91
C ARG A 103 12.52 -0.56 -7.45
N ILE A 104 12.27 -0.58 -6.15
CA ILE A 104 11.56 0.49 -5.48
C ILE A 104 12.55 1.26 -4.64
N ARG A 105 12.59 2.58 -4.85
CA ARG A 105 13.28 3.50 -3.95
C ARG A 105 12.25 4.13 -3.02
N LEU A 106 12.45 3.94 -1.72
CA LEU A 106 11.68 4.59 -0.67
C LEU A 106 12.39 5.88 -0.25
N TYR A 107 11.63 6.95 -0.05
CA TYR A 107 12.12 8.27 0.32
C TYR A 107 11.51 8.67 1.66
N ASN A 108 12.34 9.18 2.58
CA ASN A 108 11.90 9.82 3.83
C ASN A 108 12.38 11.28 3.87
N LEU A 109 11.42 12.19 4.00
CA LEU A 109 11.66 13.63 4.08
C LEU A 109 11.52 14.17 5.51
N LEU A 110 11.12 13.33 6.46
CA LEU A 110 10.94 13.72 7.84
C LEU A 110 12.26 13.75 8.60
N GLY A 111 12.38 14.64 9.57
CA GLY A 111 13.51 14.70 10.52
C GLY A 111 13.55 13.54 11.52
N ARG A 112 12.81 12.45 11.29
CA ARG A 112 12.81 11.23 12.11
C ARG A 112 12.85 9.99 11.21
N PRO A 113 13.43 8.86 11.65
CA PRO A 113 13.42 7.64 10.87
C PRO A 113 12.01 7.05 10.78
N LEU A 114 11.75 6.31 9.70
CA LEU A 114 10.48 5.60 9.48
C LEU A 114 10.75 4.16 9.07
N THR A 115 9.91 3.23 9.54
CA THR A 115 9.78 1.93 8.86
C THR A 115 8.63 2.06 7.87
N ILE A 116 8.92 1.86 6.59
CA ILE A 116 7.97 2.01 5.49
C ILE A 116 7.74 0.63 4.87
N SER A 117 6.46 0.23 4.79
CA SER A 117 6.00 -0.92 4.02
C SER A 117 5.41 -0.45 2.69
N ALA A 118 5.82 -1.08 1.60
CA ALA A 118 5.25 -0.91 0.27
C ALA A 118 4.53 -2.19 -0.14
N PHE A 119 3.24 -2.06 -0.44
CA PHE A 119 2.38 -3.13 -0.94
C PHE A 119 2.27 -2.94 -2.45
N ILE A 120 2.76 -3.92 -3.21
CA ILE A 120 2.93 -3.79 -4.66
C ILE A 120 1.90 -4.68 -5.33
N PHE A 121 1.13 -4.11 -6.24
CA PHE A 121 0.05 -4.77 -6.96
C PHE A 121 0.36 -4.74 -8.46
N ASP A 122 0.08 -5.83 -9.19
CA ASP A 122 0.13 -5.81 -10.64
C ASP A 122 -1.14 -5.15 -11.19
N GLU A 123 -0.98 -4.18 -12.08
CA GLU A 123 -2.13 -3.67 -12.83
C GLU A 123 -2.45 -4.68 -13.94
N VAL A 124 -3.42 -5.55 -13.68
CA VAL A 124 -4.31 -6.06 -14.74
C VAL A 124 -5.74 -5.95 -14.20
N ILE A 125 -6.45 -4.91 -14.66
CA ILE A 125 -7.91 -4.91 -14.76
C ILE A 125 -8.25 -5.21 -16.22
#